data_AF-A0A942RII2-F1
#
_entry.id   AF-A0A942RII2-F1
#
_cell.length_a   1.000
_cell.length_b   1.000
_cell.length_c   1.000
_cell.angle_alpha   90.00
_cell.angle_beta   90.00
_cell.angle_gamma   90.00
#
_symmetry.space_group_name_H-M   'P 1'
#
loop_
_entity.id
_entity.type
_entity.pdbx_description
1 polymer ?
#
loop_
_entity_poly.entity_id
_entity_poly.type
_entity_poly.pdbx_seq_one_letter_code
_entity_poly.pdbx_strand_id
1 'polypeptide(L)'
;MEKQFVRDLKVGDQVRSAFLVTEKALVAFNQPNRSGEQFLRMQLADVSGTVRAVAWEKGMEYAKVFQVGDVIRVRGEVGEYKGPQVVVYGIEPVEEAQVERGWFQRVAPTGSDEMLAELKTVLDGVSDPFLALLLQEFFSDSEFFKRYTKAPAARSVHHNYVGGLLEHSLEVAVLCRQFAAGYPELDLSLLYCGALLHDVGKIEEYDSTSLTFELTDRGKLLGHIMIGQEMLEQRIRAVPGFPEAYRLELMHMLLSHHGQKEWGSPEIPKTFAAYALFHADLVSARLNQFSLVVKKGEKDNGWTDWDRLLERSVYLGKAE
;
A
#
# COMPACT_ATOMS: atom_id res chain seq x y z
N MET A 1 -8.24 28.22 0.78
CA MET A 1 -7.65 28.32 -0.58
C MET A 1 -7.85 26.97 -1.23
N GLU A 2 -8.28 26.97 -2.48
CA GLU A 2 -8.64 25.75 -3.21
C GLU A 2 -7.39 24.97 -3.63
N LYS A 3 -7.44 23.63 -3.52
CA LYS A 3 -6.35 22.75 -3.93
C LYS A 3 -6.24 22.76 -5.46
N GLN A 4 -5.06 23.10 -5.98
CA GLN A 4 -4.72 22.83 -7.38
C GLN A 4 -4.11 21.43 -7.45
N PHE A 5 -4.78 20.51 -8.16
CA PHE A 5 -4.32 19.14 -8.34
C PHE A 5 -3.26 19.03 -9.43
N VAL A 6 -2.29 18.15 -9.23
CA VAL A 6 -1.18 17.93 -10.17
C VAL A 6 -1.66 17.66 -11.60
N ARG A 7 -2.68 16.81 -11.79
CA ARG A 7 -3.20 16.47 -13.13
C ARG A 7 -3.75 17.67 -13.90
N ASP A 8 -4.15 18.73 -13.19
CA ASP A 8 -4.82 19.89 -13.75
C ASP A 8 -3.83 21.04 -14.03
N LEU A 9 -2.57 20.92 -13.58
CA LEU A 9 -1.52 21.92 -13.79
C LEU A 9 -1.07 21.96 -15.26
N LYS A 10 -1.07 23.17 -15.84
CA LYS A 10 -0.62 23.44 -17.21
C LYS A 10 0.51 24.46 -17.22
N VAL A 11 1.35 24.40 -18.25
CA VAL A 11 2.44 25.38 -18.45
C VAL A 11 1.86 26.80 -18.49
N GLY A 12 2.45 27.70 -17.72
CA GLY A 12 2.00 29.09 -17.51
C GLY A 12 1.11 29.30 -16.28
N ASP A 13 0.62 28.23 -15.64
CA ASP A 13 -0.23 28.36 -14.45
C ASP A 13 0.56 28.89 -13.25
N GLN A 14 -0.04 29.82 -12.52
CA GLN A 14 0.43 30.20 -11.20
C GLN A 14 0.04 29.12 -10.18
N VAL A 15 0.99 28.70 -9.37
CA VAL A 15 0.82 27.67 -8.34
C VAL A 15 0.78 28.33 -6.97
N ARG A 16 -0.30 28.07 -6.22
CA ARG A 16 -0.47 28.40 -4.80
C ARG A 16 -1.25 27.29 -4.11
N SER A 17 -0.60 26.14 -3.93
CA SER A 17 -1.26 24.91 -3.51
C SER A 17 -0.36 24.09 -2.59
N ALA A 18 -0.96 23.15 -1.85
CA ALA A 18 -0.24 22.21 -1.00
C ALA A 18 0.12 20.94 -1.77
N PHE A 19 1.31 20.40 -1.50
CA PHE A 19 1.84 19.19 -2.11
C PHE A 19 2.61 18.36 -1.09
N LEU A 20 2.51 17.04 -1.22
CA LEU A 20 3.37 16.09 -0.54
C LEU A 20 4.75 16.07 -1.20
N VAL A 21 5.82 16.11 -0.42
CA VAL A 21 7.19 15.98 -0.94
C VAL A 21 7.57 14.50 -0.99
N THR A 22 7.79 13.97 -2.19
CA THR A 22 8.21 12.55 -2.38
C THR A 22 9.70 12.40 -2.61
N GLU A 23 10.36 13.44 -3.14
CA GLU A 23 11.82 13.48 -3.30
C GLU A 23 12.34 14.91 -3.06
N LYS A 24 13.55 15.04 -2.51
CA LYS A 24 14.28 16.31 -2.48
C LYS A 24 15.78 16.10 -2.67
N ALA A 25 16.45 17.01 -3.38
CA ALA A 25 17.90 16.98 -3.56
C ALA A 25 18.47 18.40 -3.72
N LEU A 26 19.55 18.71 -3.01
CA LEU A 26 20.35 19.90 -3.25
C LEU A 26 21.33 19.64 -4.38
N VAL A 27 21.33 20.50 -5.40
CA VAL A 27 22.15 20.36 -6.59
C VAL A 27 22.98 21.62 -6.77
N ALA A 28 24.29 21.48 -6.96
CA ALA A 28 25.18 22.61 -7.18
C ALA A 28 24.88 23.29 -8.52
N PHE A 29 25.03 24.61 -8.57
CA PHE A 29 25.04 25.33 -9.85
C PHE A 29 26.33 25.04 -10.62
N ASN A 30 26.19 24.79 -11.92
CA ASN A 30 27.33 24.58 -12.82
C ASN A 30 27.92 25.89 -13.36
N GLN A 31 27.32 27.03 -13.01
CA GLN A 31 27.68 28.35 -13.54
C GLN A 31 28.78 28.98 -12.68
N PRO A 32 29.88 29.51 -13.26
CA PRO A 32 31.01 30.06 -12.48
C PRO A 32 30.62 31.20 -11.53
N ASN A 33 29.64 32.02 -11.92
CA ASN A 33 29.14 33.14 -11.12
C ASN A 33 28.25 32.74 -9.94
N ARG A 34 27.83 31.46 -9.87
CA ARG A 34 27.07 30.88 -8.76
C ARG A 34 27.82 29.73 -8.10
N SER A 35 29.15 29.76 -8.19
CA SER A 35 30.02 28.73 -7.61
C SER A 35 29.81 28.64 -6.09
N GLY A 36 29.54 27.44 -5.59
CA GLY A 36 29.25 27.18 -4.17
C GLY A 36 27.76 27.31 -3.79
N GLU A 37 26.91 27.84 -4.66
CA GLU A 37 25.47 27.85 -4.45
C GLU A 37 24.82 26.53 -4.87
N GLN A 38 23.71 26.19 -4.23
CA GLN A 38 22.90 25.01 -4.56
C GLN A 38 21.43 25.39 -4.71
N PHE A 39 20.79 24.85 -5.75
CA PHE A 39 19.34 24.90 -5.91
C PHE A 39 18.69 23.63 -5.36
N LEU A 40 17.40 23.72 -5.04
CA LEU A 40 16.64 22.61 -4.51
C LEU A 40 15.76 22.01 -5.61
N ARG A 41 16.01 20.74 -5.95
CA ARG A 41 15.14 19.95 -6.81
C ARG A 41 14.22 19.11 -5.95
N MET A 42 12.95 19.02 -6.31
CA MET A 42 11.95 18.23 -5.60
C MET A 42 11.08 17.45 -6.58
N GLN A 43 10.47 16.38 -6.07
CA GLN A 43 9.27 15.80 -6.65
C GLN A 43 8.11 16.04 -5.67
N LEU A 44 7.04 16.63 -6.21
CA LEU A 44 5.84 16.97 -5.48
C LEU A 44 4.70 16.05 -5.94
N ALA A 45 3.81 15.69 -5.03
CA ALA A 45 2.74 14.75 -5.30
C ALA A 45 1.42 15.16 -4.65
N ASP A 46 0.35 14.65 -5.24
CA ASP A 46 -0.96 14.49 -4.63
C ASP A 46 -1.63 13.23 -5.20
N VAL A 47 -2.87 12.92 -4.82
CA VAL A 47 -3.57 11.70 -5.29
C VAL A 47 -3.72 11.63 -6.82
N SER A 48 -3.65 12.77 -7.50
CA SER A 48 -3.83 12.88 -8.96
C SER A 48 -2.55 12.64 -9.76
N GLY A 49 -1.37 12.74 -9.15
CA GLY A 49 -0.10 12.48 -9.83
C GLY A 49 1.11 13.10 -9.16
N THR A 50 2.23 13.11 -9.88
CA THR A 50 3.48 13.76 -9.44
C THR A 50 3.93 14.83 -10.44
N VAL A 51 4.57 15.88 -9.93
CA VAL A 51 5.15 16.96 -10.72
C VAL A 51 6.55 17.28 -10.19
N ARG A 52 7.49 17.52 -11.09
CA ARG A 52 8.82 17.99 -10.69
C ARG A 52 8.73 19.44 -10.25
N ALA A 53 9.54 19.82 -9.27
CA ALA A 53 9.66 21.19 -8.84
C ALA A 53 11.12 21.60 -8.63
N VAL A 54 11.41 22.88 -8.82
CA VAL A 54 12.75 23.44 -8.65
C VAL A 54 12.67 24.81 -7.98
N ALA A 55 13.40 24.99 -6.89
CA ALA A 55 13.66 26.29 -6.29
C ALA A 55 15.10 26.70 -6.62
N TRP A 56 15.24 27.56 -7.64
CA TRP A 56 16.54 28.07 -8.07
C TRP A 56 17.20 28.92 -6.98
N GLU A 57 16.40 29.76 -6.33
CA GLU A 57 16.86 30.61 -5.23
C GLU A 57 16.51 30.00 -3.87
N LYS A 58 17.31 30.30 -2.85
CA LYS A 58 17.10 29.86 -1.45
C LYS A 58 17.02 28.34 -1.26
N GLY A 59 17.60 27.55 -2.18
CA GLY A 59 17.53 26.09 -2.13
C GLY A 59 17.99 25.49 -0.80
N MET A 60 19.13 25.95 -0.28
CA MET A 60 19.65 25.51 1.02
C MET A 60 18.80 25.92 2.22
N GLU A 61 18.11 27.07 2.16
CA GLU A 61 17.22 27.53 3.22
C GLU A 61 15.95 26.67 3.24
N TYR A 62 15.33 26.49 2.07
CA TYR A 62 14.14 25.65 1.93
C TYR A 62 14.39 24.20 2.31
N ALA A 63 15.55 23.63 1.96
CA ALA A 63 15.86 22.24 2.28
C ALA A 63 15.88 21.93 3.78
N LYS A 64 16.00 22.95 4.64
CA LYS A 64 16.05 22.82 6.11
C LYS A 64 14.67 22.85 6.79
N VAL A 65 13.64 23.38 6.14
CA VAL A 65 12.33 23.64 6.81
C VAL A 65 11.32 22.50 6.64
N PHE A 66 11.64 21.48 5.87
CA PHE A 66 10.80 20.29 5.66
C PHE A 66 11.65 19.07 5.29
N GLN A 67 11.07 17.87 5.35
CA GLN A 67 11.66 16.60 4.93
C GLN A 67 10.78 15.90 3.88
N VAL A 68 11.29 14.80 3.30
CA VAL A 68 10.48 13.93 2.45
C VAL A 68 9.38 13.32 3.32
N GLY A 69 8.14 13.29 2.81
CA GLY A 69 6.95 12.90 3.56
C GLY A 69 6.13 14.08 4.10
N ASP A 70 6.73 15.27 4.20
CA ASP A 70 6.01 16.46 4.65
C ASP A 70 5.10 17.05 3.56
N VAL A 71 4.05 17.74 4.00
CA VAL A 71 3.23 18.58 3.12
C VAL A 71 3.75 20.01 3.20
N ILE A 72 4.02 20.60 2.03
CA ILE A 72 4.42 21.99 1.90
C ILE A 72 3.45 22.75 1.02
N ARG A 73 3.20 24.01 1.36
CA ARG A 73 2.54 24.97 0.48
C ARG A 73 3.58 25.61 -0.43
N VAL A 74 3.34 25.48 -1.73
CA VAL A 74 4.23 26.00 -2.77
C VAL A 74 3.60 27.22 -3.42
N ARG A 75 4.39 28.28 -3.56
CA ARG A 75 4.15 29.40 -4.47
C ARG A 75 5.12 29.34 -5.63
N GLY A 76 4.62 29.36 -6.85
CA GLY A 76 5.45 29.19 -8.04
C GLY A 76 4.68 29.37 -9.34
N GLU A 77 5.31 28.98 -10.43
CA GLU A 77 4.72 28.95 -11.77
C GLU A 77 5.09 27.63 -12.46
N VAL A 78 4.17 27.07 -13.25
CA VAL A 78 4.46 25.88 -14.05
C VAL A 78 5.23 26.29 -15.30
N GLY A 79 6.52 25.96 -15.36
CA GLY A 79 7.34 26.05 -16.55
C GLY A 79 7.41 24.74 -17.34
N GLU A 80 8.17 24.76 -18.42
CA GLU A 80 8.46 23.60 -19.24
C GLU A 80 9.97 23.31 -19.24
N TYR A 81 10.34 22.11 -18.77
CA TYR A 81 11.70 21.61 -18.88
C TYR A 81 11.69 20.08 -18.93
N LYS A 82 11.81 19.53 -20.15
CA LYS A 82 11.62 18.08 -20.41
C LYS A 82 10.27 17.59 -19.86
N GLY A 83 9.20 18.35 -20.11
CA GLY A 83 7.87 18.21 -19.52
C GLY A 83 7.55 19.26 -18.43
N PRO A 84 6.31 19.30 -17.90
CA PRO A 84 5.90 20.25 -16.88
C PRO A 84 6.79 20.21 -15.63
N GLN A 85 7.11 21.39 -15.11
CA GLN A 85 7.89 21.57 -13.87
C GLN A 85 7.46 22.84 -13.15
N VAL A 86 7.23 22.76 -11.83
CA VAL A 86 6.95 23.95 -11.01
C VAL A 86 8.25 24.67 -10.66
N VAL A 87 8.39 25.92 -11.10
CA VAL A 87 9.44 26.84 -10.65
C VAL A 87 8.96 27.50 -9.37
N VAL A 88 9.64 27.24 -8.26
CA VAL A 88 9.22 27.60 -6.91
C VAL A 88 9.86 28.91 -6.47
N TYR A 89 9.02 29.84 -6.02
CA TYR A 89 9.43 31.13 -5.46
C TYR A 89 9.18 31.23 -3.95
N GLY A 90 8.35 30.35 -3.39
CA GLY A 90 8.07 30.31 -1.95
C GLY A 90 7.64 28.92 -1.48
N ILE A 91 8.12 28.54 -0.30
CA ILE A 91 7.75 27.31 0.40
C ILE A 91 7.36 27.65 1.84
N GLU A 92 6.25 27.10 2.30
CA GLU A 92 5.80 27.16 3.69
C GLU A 92 5.43 25.75 4.14
N PRO A 93 6.01 25.20 5.22
CA PRO A 93 5.56 23.93 5.80
C PRO A 93 4.08 24.00 6.21
N VAL A 94 3.36 22.90 6.04
CA VAL A 94 2.00 22.76 6.53
C VAL A 94 2.02 21.88 7.76
N GLU A 95 1.48 22.37 8.87
CA GLU A 95 1.35 21.58 10.10
C GLU A 95 0.44 20.37 9.85
N GLU A 96 0.79 19.23 10.44
CA GLU A 96 0.07 17.95 10.24
C GLU A 96 -1.43 18.07 10.51
N ALA A 97 -1.82 18.82 11.55
CA ALA A 97 -3.22 19.06 11.89
C ALA A 97 -4.02 19.84 10.83
N GLN A 98 -3.33 20.53 9.91
CA GLN A 98 -3.94 21.28 8.81
C GLN A 98 -3.94 20.49 7.49
N VAL A 99 -3.35 19.30 7.47
CA VAL A 99 -3.24 18.47 6.26
C VAL A 99 -4.55 17.74 5.99
N GLU A 100 -5.19 18.09 4.87
CA GLU A 100 -6.30 17.30 4.32
C GLU A 100 -5.74 16.04 3.65
N ARG A 101 -5.68 14.93 4.40
CA ARG A 101 -5.04 13.68 3.96
C ARG A 101 -5.63 13.13 2.65
N GLY A 102 -6.93 13.35 2.39
CA GLY A 102 -7.60 12.90 1.17
C GLY A 102 -7.04 13.51 -0.12
N TRP A 103 -6.26 14.60 -0.03
CA TRP A 103 -5.54 15.14 -1.17
C TRP A 103 -4.24 14.41 -1.47
N PHE A 104 -3.66 13.67 -0.53
CA PHE A 104 -2.32 13.09 -0.66
C PHE A 104 -2.30 11.56 -0.53
N GLN A 105 -3.31 10.97 0.11
CA GLN A 105 -3.47 9.52 0.25
C GLN A 105 -4.68 9.04 -0.52
N ARG A 106 -4.46 8.04 -1.37
CA ARG A 106 -5.56 7.31 -1.99
C ARG A 106 -6.24 6.45 -0.93
N VAL A 107 -7.52 6.21 -1.14
CA VAL A 107 -8.33 5.25 -0.38
C VAL A 107 -8.69 4.08 -1.29
N ALA A 108 -9.07 2.96 -0.70
CA ALA A 108 -9.59 1.81 -1.45
C ALA A 108 -10.68 2.26 -2.45
N PRO A 109 -10.63 1.78 -3.71
CA PRO A 109 -11.68 2.02 -4.69
C PRO A 109 -13.02 1.45 -4.24
N THR A 110 -12.99 0.30 -3.57
CA THR A 110 -14.16 -0.31 -2.94
C THR A 110 -14.60 0.54 -1.76
N GLY A 111 -15.91 0.81 -1.66
CA GLY A 111 -16.44 1.65 -0.58
C GLY A 111 -16.19 1.03 0.80
N SER A 112 -15.87 1.84 1.81
CA SER A 112 -15.61 1.34 3.16
C SER A 112 -16.76 0.48 3.68
N ASP A 113 -18.00 0.92 3.47
CA ASP A 113 -19.19 0.23 3.97
C ASP A 113 -19.43 -1.12 3.29
N GLU A 114 -19.09 -1.23 1.99
CA GLU A 114 -19.17 -2.47 1.23
C GLU A 114 -18.14 -3.48 1.73
N MET A 115 -16.88 -3.06 1.89
CA MET A 115 -15.83 -3.93 2.45
C MET A 115 -16.15 -4.38 3.88
N LEU A 116 -16.76 -3.52 4.70
CA LEU A 116 -17.16 -3.88 6.06
C LEU A 116 -18.31 -4.90 6.06
N ALA A 117 -19.26 -4.79 5.14
CA ALA A 117 -20.32 -5.78 4.98
C ALA A 117 -19.77 -7.13 4.49
N GLU A 118 -18.80 -7.12 3.58
CA GLU A 118 -18.13 -8.32 3.10
C GLU A 118 -17.29 -8.97 4.21
N LEU A 119 -16.52 -8.19 4.98
CA LEU A 119 -15.80 -8.67 6.17
C LEU A 119 -16.75 -9.37 7.13
N LYS A 120 -17.89 -8.75 7.44
CA LYS A 120 -18.91 -9.38 8.29
C LYS A 120 -19.38 -10.73 7.70
N THR A 121 -19.60 -10.79 6.39
CA THR A 121 -20.00 -12.03 5.70
C THR A 121 -18.95 -13.12 5.81
N VAL A 122 -17.66 -12.78 5.68
CA VAL A 122 -16.54 -13.72 5.86
C VAL A 122 -16.48 -14.21 7.31
N LEU A 123 -16.59 -13.30 8.29
CA LEU A 123 -16.59 -13.65 9.71
C LEU A 123 -17.76 -14.58 10.09
N ASP A 124 -18.97 -14.27 9.61
CA ASP A 124 -20.17 -15.09 9.83
C ASP A 124 -20.08 -16.47 9.14
N GLY A 125 -19.24 -16.61 8.12
CA GLY A 125 -19.00 -17.85 7.38
C GLY A 125 -18.06 -18.83 8.07
N VAL A 126 -17.44 -18.46 9.19
CA VAL A 126 -16.51 -19.30 9.96
C VAL A 126 -17.32 -20.18 10.91
N SER A 127 -17.41 -21.47 10.60
CA SER A 127 -18.24 -22.42 11.35
C SER A 127 -17.53 -23.10 12.52
N ASP A 128 -16.20 -23.21 12.45
CA ASP A 128 -15.44 -23.78 13.57
C ASP A 128 -15.42 -22.80 14.77
N PRO A 129 -15.81 -23.23 15.98
CA PRO A 129 -15.97 -22.33 17.12
C PRO A 129 -14.64 -21.74 17.62
N PHE A 130 -13.52 -22.47 17.54
CA PHE A 130 -12.23 -21.93 18.01
C PHE A 130 -11.69 -20.88 17.03
N LEU A 131 -11.82 -21.14 15.74
CA LEU A 131 -11.44 -20.20 14.69
C LEU A 131 -12.31 -18.94 14.70
N ALA A 132 -13.62 -19.09 14.91
CA ALA A 132 -14.55 -17.97 15.09
C ALA A 132 -14.19 -17.12 16.32
N LEU A 133 -13.91 -17.76 17.47
CA LEU A 133 -13.46 -17.06 18.68
C LEU A 133 -12.13 -16.33 18.46
N LEU A 134 -11.17 -16.92 17.74
CA LEU A 134 -9.91 -16.26 17.41
C LEU A 134 -10.13 -14.99 16.58
N LEU A 135 -10.96 -15.06 15.53
CA LEU A 135 -11.26 -13.87 14.73
C LEU A 135 -12.06 -12.84 15.52
N GLN A 136 -12.97 -13.28 16.40
CA GLN A 136 -13.67 -12.38 17.31
C GLN A 136 -12.69 -11.64 18.24
N GLU A 137 -11.68 -12.32 18.78
CA GLU A 137 -10.63 -11.70 19.60
C GLU A 137 -9.86 -10.61 18.83
N PHE A 138 -9.65 -10.76 17.53
CA PHE A 138 -9.07 -9.73 16.69
C PHE A 138 -10.04 -8.58 16.40
N PHE A 139 -11.19 -8.89 15.80
CA PHE A 139 -12.06 -7.87 15.18
C PHE A 139 -13.04 -7.20 16.16
N SER A 140 -13.18 -7.68 17.39
CA SER A 140 -13.91 -6.99 18.45
C SER A 140 -13.09 -5.91 19.15
N ASP A 141 -11.76 -5.92 18.98
CA ASP A 141 -10.87 -4.87 19.46
C ASP A 141 -10.98 -3.65 18.52
N SER A 142 -11.57 -2.57 19.05
CA SER A 142 -11.83 -1.36 18.26
C SER A 142 -10.57 -0.71 17.70
N GLU A 143 -9.44 -0.79 18.41
CA GLU A 143 -8.19 -0.18 17.94
C GLU A 143 -7.56 -1.03 16.85
N PHE A 144 -7.53 -2.36 17.04
CA PHE A 144 -7.13 -3.28 15.97
C PHE A 144 -7.98 -3.08 14.72
N PHE A 145 -9.31 -3.09 14.86
CA PHE A 145 -10.24 -2.96 13.75
C PHE A 145 -10.02 -1.66 12.96
N LYS A 146 -9.86 -0.54 13.67
CA LYS A 146 -9.58 0.77 13.06
C LYS A 146 -8.24 0.78 12.31
N ARG A 147 -7.20 0.14 12.84
CA ARG A 147 -5.89 0.07 12.18
C ARG A 147 -5.92 -0.85 10.97
N TYR A 148 -6.51 -2.03 11.11
CA TYR A 148 -6.65 -3.02 10.04
C TYR A 148 -7.43 -2.47 8.83
N THR A 149 -8.55 -1.81 9.08
CA THR A 149 -9.41 -1.21 8.02
C THR A 149 -8.78 0.03 7.34
N LYS A 150 -7.67 0.56 7.86
CA LYS A 150 -6.98 1.73 7.30
C LYS A 150 -5.57 1.43 6.79
N ALA A 151 -4.99 0.29 7.16
CA ALA A 151 -3.65 -0.08 6.74
C ALA A 151 -3.57 -0.29 5.22
N PRO A 152 -2.42 0.01 4.60
CA PRO A 152 -2.14 -0.40 3.22
C PRO A 152 -1.76 -1.88 3.17
N ALA A 153 -1.96 -2.53 2.02
CA ALA A 153 -1.40 -3.88 1.80
C ALA A 153 0.06 -3.80 1.31
N ALA A 154 0.51 -2.66 0.79
CA ALA A 154 1.89 -2.52 0.34
C ALA A 154 2.33 -1.06 0.28
N ARG A 155 3.65 -0.83 0.24
CA ARG A 155 4.20 0.52 0.06
C ARG A 155 4.15 1.01 -1.39
N SER A 156 4.49 0.16 -2.35
CA SER A 156 4.75 0.59 -3.74
C SER A 156 4.08 -0.22 -4.84
N VAL A 157 3.45 -1.35 -4.50
CA VAL A 157 2.92 -2.32 -5.49
C VAL A 157 1.55 -2.77 -5.00
N HIS A 158 0.46 -2.52 -5.74
CA HIS A 158 -0.96 -2.89 -5.49
C HIS A 158 -1.50 -2.65 -4.06
N HIS A 159 -2.73 -2.15 -3.94
CA HIS A 159 -3.34 -1.79 -2.63
C HIS A 159 -2.49 -0.88 -1.72
N ASN A 160 -1.70 0.02 -2.31
CA ASN A 160 -0.87 0.99 -1.59
C ASN A 160 -1.65 2.25 -1.22
N TYR A 161 -2.77 2.04 -0.54
CA TYR A 161 -3.72 3.07 -0.15
C TYR A 161 -4.41 2.72 1.16
N VAL A 162 -5.06 3.71 1.76
CA VAL A 162 -5.81 3.52 3.01
C VAL A 162 -6.92 2.52 2.79
N GLY A 163 -6.94 1.46 3.60
CA GLY A 163 -7.88 0.34 3.51
C GLY A 163 -7.46 -0.77 2.55
N GLY A 164 -6.27 -0.66 1.94
CA GLY A 164 -5.77 -1.67 1.02
C GLY A 164 -5.56 -3.05 1.65
N LEU A 165 -5.17 -3.12 2.93
CA LEU A 165 -5.01 -4.41 3.63
C LEU A 165 -6.33 -5.18 3.70
N LEU A 166 -7.41 -4.51 4.09
CA LEU A 166 -8.72 -5.13 4.16
C LEU A 166 -9.19 -5.60 2.78
N GLU A 167 -9.09 -4.74 1.77
CA GLU A 167 -9.50 -5.09 0.40
C GLU A 167 -8.76 -6.34 -0.11
N HIS A 168 -7.44 -6.36 0.03
CA HIS A 168 -6.61 -7.51 -0.36
C HIS A 168 -7.00 -8.78 0.40
N SER A 169 -7.15 -8.70 1.72
CA SER A 169 -7.58 -9.85 2.53
C SER A 169 -8.96 -10.40 2.15
N LEU A 170 -9.90 -9.54 1.74
CA LEU A 170 -11.21 -9.96 1.23
C LEU A 170 -11.11 -10.62 -0.15
N GLU A 171 -10.30 -10.08 -1.06
CA GLU A 171 -10.03 -10.70 -2.36
C GLU A 171 -9.44 -12.12 -2.18
N VAL A 172 -8.48 -12.28 -1.26
CA VAL A 172 -7.91 -13.58 -0.90
C VAL A 172 -8.98 -14.50 -0.30
N ALA A 173 -9.86 -13.99 0.58
CA ALA A 173 -10.93 -14.78 1.17
C ALA A 173 -11.93 -15.29 0.11
N VAL A 174 -12.24 -14.47 -0.92
CA VAL A 174 -13.08 -14.88 -2.04
C VAL A 174 -12.45 -16.04 -2.81
N LEU A 175 -11.15 -15.96 -3.12
CA LEU A 175 -10.41 -17.03 -3.80
C LEU A 175 -10.32 -18.29 -2.94
N CYS A 176 -10.06 -18.16 -1.64
CA CYS A 176 -10.09 -19.27 -0.68
C CYS A 176 -11.44 -20.00 -0.68
N ARG A 177 -12.56 -19.27 -0.72
CA ARG A 177 -13.90 -19.86 -0.84
C ARG A 177 -14.06 -20.65 -2.13
N GLN A 178 -13.56 -20.15 -3.25
CA GLN A 178 -13.60 -20.86 -4.53
C GLN A 178 -12.74 -22.12 -4.52
N PHE A 179 -11.57 -22.08 -3.88
CA PHE A 179 -10.72 -23.26 -3.72
C PHE A 179 -11.40 -24.32 -2.85
N ALA A 180 -11.98 -23.95 -1.71
CA ALA A 180 -12.70 -24.90 -0.86
C ALA A 180 -13.92 -25.52 -1.55
N ALA A 181 -14.58 -24.80 -2.46
CA ALA A 181 -15.66 -25.36 -3.27
C ALA A 181 -15.18 -26.43 -4.27
N GLY A 182 -13.95 -26.30 -4.78
CA GLY A 182 -13.34 -27.26 -5.70
C GLY A 182 -12.60 -28.42 -5.00
N TYR A 183 -12.16 -28.21 -3.77
CA TYR A 183 -11.39 -29.16 -2.96
C TYR A 183 -12.02 -29.29 -1.57
N PRO A 184 -12.98 -30.23 -1.39
CA PRO A 184 -13.73 -30.38 -0.14
C PRO A 184 -12.88 -30.72 1.10
N GLU A 185 -11.64 -31.16 0.91
CA GLU A 185 -10.68 -31.42 1.97
C GLU A 185 -10.09 -30.14 2.58
N LEU A 186 -10.29 -28.98 1.95
CA LEU A 186 -9.92 -27.68 2.50
C LEU A 186 -10.97 -27.22 3.51
N ASP A 187 -10.53 -26.99 4.75
CA ASP A 187 -11.34 -26.34 5.77
C ASP A 187 -11.49 -24.85 5.45
N LEU A 188 -12.70 -24.44 5.03
CA LEU A 188 -13.00 -23.05 4.69
C LEU A 188 -12.88 -22.11 5.89
N SER A 189 -13.20 -22.57 7.11
CA SER A 189 -13.05 -21.75 8.33
C SER A 189 -11.58 -21.40 8.55
N LEU A 190 -10.70 -22.39 8.39
CA LEU A 190 -9.26 -22.22 8.50
C LEU A 190 -8.71 -21.29 7.40
N LEU A 191 -9.19 -21.46 6.17
CA LEU A 191 -8.79 -20.58 5.06
C LEU A 191 -9.23 -19.13 5.26
N TYR A 192 -10.43 -18.89 5.79
CA TYR A 192 -10.87 -17.53 6.14
C TYR A 192 -10.00 -16.90 7.23
N CYS A 193 -9.63 -17.65 8.28
CA CYS A 193 -8.65 -17.17 9.25
C CYS A 193 -7.33 -16.81 8.59
N GLY A 194 -6.80 -17.70 7.73
CA GLY A 194 -5.57 -17.44 6.98
C GLY A 194 -5.67 -16.19 6.10
N ALA A 195 -6.72 -16.06 5.31
CA ALA A 195 -6.93 -14.94 4.39
C ALA A 195 -7.00 -13.59 5.11
N LEU A 196 -7.73 -13.52 6.23
CA LEU A 196 -7.84 -12.29 7.01
C LEU A 196 -6.56 -11.96 7.79
N LEU A 197 -5.75 -12.96 8.17
CA LEU A 197 -4.62 -12.75 9.08
C LEU A 197 -3.24 -12.84 8.43
N HIS A 198 -3.09 -13.33 7.20
CA HIS A 198 -1.78 -13.61 6.58
C HIS A 198 -0.84 -12.38 6.61
N ASP A 199 -1.42 -11.21 6.35
CA ASP A 199 -0.74 -9.92 6.26
C ASP A 199 -0.98 -9.01 7.47
N VAL A 200 -1.54 -9.53 8.56
CA VAL A 200 -1.99 -8.73 9.71
C VAL A 200 -0.87 -7.88 10.33
N GLY A 201 0.38 -8.34 10.24
CA GLY A 201 1.53 -7.59 10.74
C GLY A 201 1.77 -6.25 10.04
N LYS A 202 1.16 -6.02 8.86
CA LYS A 202 1.26 -4.74 8.13
C LYS A 202 0.72 -3.56 8.93
N ILE A 203 -0.18 -3.80 9.89
CA ILE A 203 -0.70 -2.73 10.76
C ILE A 203 0.38 -2.12 11.67
N GLU A 204 1.43 -2.88 12.00
CA GLU A 204 2.60 -2.43 12.79
C GLU A 204 3.85 -2.22 11.92
N GLU A 205 3.91 -2.82 10.73
CA GLU A 205 5.01 -2.65 9.77
C GLU A 205 5.05 -1.20 9.23
N TYR A 206 3.88 -0.64 8.93
CA TYR A 206 3.73 0.71 8.40
C TYR A 206 3.30 1.72 9.45
N ASP A 207 3.88 2.91 9.36
CA ASP A 207 3.47 4.06 10.15
C ASP A 207 2.14 4.62 9.64
N SER A 208 1.08 4.42 10.43
CA SER A 208 -0.26 4.91 10.12
C SER A 208 -0.38 6.44 10.05
N THR A 209 0.55 7.18 10.65
CA THR A 209 0.58 8.64 10.62
C THR A 209 1.20 9.15 9.32
N SER A 210 2.09 8.36 8.71
CA SER A 210 2.75 8.69 7.44
C SER A 210 1.77 8.79 6.27
N LEU A 211 1.98 9.80 5.41
CA LEU A 211 1.24 9.94 4.15
C LEU A 211 1.74 8.97 3.07
N THR A 212 2.98 8.51 3.18
CA THR A 212 3.66 7.63 2.21
C THR A 212 3.78 6.18 2.67
N PHE A 213 3.16 5.83 3.81
CA PHE A 213 3.28 4.52 4.43
C PHE A 213 4.74 4.13 4.69
N GLU A 214 5.47 5.03 5.35
CA GLU A 214 6.84 4.74 5.80
C GLU A 214 6.87 3.53 6.73
N LEU A 215 7.97 2.78 6.70
CA LEU A 215 8.16 1.67 7.61
C LEU A 215 8.48 2.19 9.01
N THR A 216 7.84 1.59 10.02
CA THR A 216 8.24 1.76 11.43
C THR A 216 9.60 1.09 11.67
N ASP A 217 10.29 1.45 12.77
CA ASP A 217 11.52 0.75 13.14
C ASP A 217 11.27 -0.75 13.36
N ARG A 218 10.12 -1.10 13.92
CA ARG A 218 9.67 -2.48 14.10
C ARG A 218 9.48 -3.18 12.76
N GLY A 219 8.82 -2.53 11.80
CA GLY A 219 8.66 -3.02 10.43
C GLY A 219 10.00 -3.25 9.72
N LYS A 220 10.93 -2.30 9.81
CA LYS A 220 12.28 -2.43 9.22
C LYS A 220 13.09 -3.58 9.81
N LEU A 221 12.96 -3.83 11.11
CA LEU A 221 13.76 -4.84 11.82
C LEU A 221 13.17 -6.24 11.73
N LEU A 222 11.83 -6.37 11.76
CA LEU A 222 11.15 -7.66 11.90
C LEU A 222 10.35 -8.09 10.66
N GLY A 223 9.79 -7.13 9.91
CA GLY A 223 8.85 -7.38 8.82
C GLY A 223 7.48 -7.88 9.30
N HIS A 224 6.45 -7.73 8.45
CA HIS A 224 5.06 -8.08 8.79
C HIS A 224 4.86 -9.57 9.11
N ILE A 225 5.62 -10.50 8.51
CA ILE A 225 5.45 -11.93 8.78
C ILE A 225 5.73 -12.23 10.27
N MET A 226 6.85 -11.75 10.79
CA MET A 226 7.23 -11.98 12.20
C MET A 226 6.29 -11.23 13.15
N ILE A 227 5.90 -10.00 12.81
CA ILE A 227 4.95 -9.22 13.60
C ILE A 227 3.58 -9.94 13.64
N GLY A 228 3.09 -10.41 12.49
CA GLY A 228 1.82 -11.11 12.37
C GLY A 228 1.80 -12.41 13.18
N GLN A 229 2.90 -13.16 13.18
CA GLN A 229 3.07 -14.34 14.05
C GLN A 229 2.93 -13.99 15.54
N GLU A 230 3.58 -12.92 16.01
CA GLU A 230 3.49 -12.48 17.40
C GLU A 230 2.06 -12.08 17.77
N MET A 231 1.38 -11.36 16.89
CA MET A 231 -0.02 -10.96 17.08
C MET A 231 -0.97 -12.17 17.11
N LEU A 232 -0.78 -13.14 16.22
CA LEU A 232 -1.54 -14.39 16.19
C LEU A 232 -1.37 -15.16 17.50
N GLU A 233 -0.12 -15.37 17.93
CA GLU A 233 0.20 -16.04 19.19
C GLU A 233 -0.44 -15.37 20.41
N GLN A 234 -0.40 -14.03 20.47
CA GLN A 234 -1.01 -13.28 21.54
C GLN A 234 -2.53 -13.53 21.61
N ARG A 235 -3.23 -13.51 20.47
CA ARG A 235 -4.69 -13.71 20.42
C ARG A 235 -5.06 -15.17 20.66
N ILE A 236 -4.27 -16.14 20.19
CA ILE A 236 -4.49 -17.56 20.49
C ILE A 236 -4.42 -17.82 22.00
N ARG A 237 -3.46 -17.21 22.73
CA ARG A 237 -3.36 -17.36 24.20
C ARG A 237 -4.57 -16.80 24.95
N ALA A 238 -5.29 -15.87 24.35
CA ALA A 238 -6.52 -15.31 24.92
C ALA A 238 -7.73 -16.23 24.75
N VAL A 239 -7.64 -17.29 23.92
CA VAL A 239 -8.71 -18.28 23.69
C VAL A 239 -8.41 -19.57 24.48
N PRO A 240 -9.09 -19.82 25.62
CA PRO A 240 -8.82 -21.00 26.43
C PRO A 240 -9.10 -22.31 25.68
N GLY A 241 -8.15 -23.23 25.72
CA GLY A 241 -8.30 -24.54 25.09
C GLY A 241 -8.17 -24.54 23.57
N PHE A 242 -7.63 -23.47 22.97
CA PHE A 242 -7.40 -23.40 21.52
C PHE A 242 -6.62 -24.63 21.01
N PRO A 243 -7.12 -25.37 20.00
CA PRO A 243 -6.47 -26.58 19.51
C PRO A 243 -5.05 -26.33 19.00
N GLU A 244 -4.08 -27.07 19.52
CA GLU A 244 -2.67 -26.96 19.12
C GLU A 244 -2.46 -27.22 17.62
N ALA A 245 -3.26 -28.11 17.03
CA ALA A 245 -3.21 -28.37 15.59
C ALA A 245 -3.58 -27.11 14.77
N TYR A 246 -4.64 -26.40 15.13
CA TYR A 246 -5.01 -25.14 14.46
C TYR A 246 -3.97 -24.05 14.70
N ARG A 247 -3.38 -24.00 15.90
CA ARG A 247 -2.31 -23.04 16.20
C ARG A 247 -1.11 -23.25 15.27
N LEU A 248 -0.60 -24.49 15.17
CA LEU A 248 0.53 -24.80 14.30
C LEU A 248 0.21 -24.56 12.82
N GLU A 249 -1.00 -24.92 12.39
CA GLU A 249 -1.45 -24.73 11.01
C GLU A 249 -1.52 -23.25 10.63
N LEU A 250 -2.18 -22.41 11.44
CA LEU A 250 -2.26 -20.96 11.21
C LEU A 250 -0.89 -20.28 11.24
N MET A 251 -0.02 -20.67 12.20
CA MET A 251 1.36 -20.22 12.20
C MET A 251 2.07 -20.61 10.90
N HIS A 252 1.93 -21.84 10.44
CA HIS A 252 2.56 -22.27 9.19
C HIS A 252 2.01 -21.53 7.97
N MET A 253 0.69 -21.26 7.93
CA MET A 253 0.06 -20.46 6.89
C MET A 253 0.65 -19.05 6.82
N LEU A 254 0.69 -18.31 7.93
CA LEU A 254 1.29 -16.96 7.98
C LEU A 254 2.79 -16.99 7.64
N LEU A 255 3.52 -18.01 8.11
CA LEU A 255 4.96 -18.10 7.88
C LEU A 255 5.32 -18.48 6.44
N SER A 256 4.40 -19.10 5.69
CA SER A 256 4.67 -19.60 4.35
C SER A 256 3.85 -18.97 3.23
N HIS A 257 3.04 -17.96 3.52
CA HIS A 257 2.10 -17.38 2.54
C HIS A 257 2.78 -16.71 1.33
N HIS A 258 4.03 -16.27 1.43
CA HIS A 258 4.83 -15.81 0.28
C HIS A 258 5.27 -16.95 -0.66
N GLY A 259 5.09 -18.22 -0.26
CA GLY A 259 5.26 -19.40 -1.09
C GLY A 259 6.70 -19.89 -1.29
N GLN A 260 7.65 -18.99 -1.55
CA GLN A 260 9.04 -19.33 -1.85
C GLN A 260 10.03 -18.55 -0.97
N LYS A 261 11.17 -19.18 -0.63
CA LYS A 261 12.21 -18.54 0.19
C LYS A 261 12.84 -17.36 -0.55
N GLU A 262 12.97 -17.48 -1.85
CA GLU A 262 13.44 -16.45 -2.78
C GLU A 262 12.49 -15.25 -2.84
N TRP A 263 11.22 -15.43 -2.47
CA TRP A 263 10.20 -14.37 -2.40
C TRP A 263 10.02 -13.81 -0.97
N GLY A 264 10.95 -14.14 -0.08
CA GLY A 264 10.98 -13.63 1.29
C GLY A 264 10.18 -14.47 2.30
N SER A 265 9.66 -15.63 1.90
CA SER A 265 8.98 -16.56 2.80
C SER A 265 9.99 -17.25 3.74
N PRO A 266 9.84 -17.20 5.07
CA PRO A 266 10.71 -17.97 5.97
C PRO A 266 10.70 -19.48 5.69
N GLU A 267 9.55 -20.03 5.27
CA GLU A 267 9.42 -21.42 4.86
C GLU A 267 8.44 -21.58 3.69
N ILE A 268 8.48 -22.71 2.99
CA ILE A 268 7.53 -23.04 1.93
C ILE A 268 6.24 -23.64 2.51
N PRO A 269 5.08 -23.54 1.82
CA PRO A 269 3.84 -24.19 2.24
C PRO A 269 4.01 -25.71 2.30
N LYS A 270 3.56 -26.34 3.39
CA LYS A 270 3.70 -27.78 3.67
C LYS A 270 2.38 -28.46 4.01
N THR A 271 1.30 -27.69 4.00
CA THR A 271 -0.04 -28.12 4.36
C THR A 271 -0.97 -27.69 3.24
N PHE A 272 -2.10 -28.37 3.11
CA PHE A 272 -3.01 -28.09 2.00
C PHE A 272 -3.59 -26.67 2.09
N ALA A 273 -3.94 -26.23 3.31
CA ALA A 273 -4.45 -24.89 3.56
C ALA A 273 -3.40 -23.81 3.28
N ALA A 274 -2.14 -23.99 3.72
CA ALA A 274 -1.08 -23.02 3.42
C ALA A 274 -0.77 -22.93 1.92
N TYR A 275 -0.80 -24.07 1.21
CA TYR A 275 -0.57 -24.08 -0.23
C TYR A 275 -1.71 -23.36 -0.98
N ALA A 276 -2.95 -23.60 -0.58
CA ALA A 276 -4.12 -22.91 -1.11
C ALA A 276 -4.09 -21.40 -0.82
N LEU A 277 -3.76 -21.00 0.42
CA LEU A 277 -3.64 -19.59 0.80
C LEU A 277 -2.59 -18.86 -0.03
N PHE A 278 -1.38 -19.44 -0.16
CA PHE A 278 -0.31 -18.86 -0.98
C PHE A 278 -0.77 -18.61 -2.42
N HIS A 279 -1.45 -19.58 -3.05
CA HIS A 279 -1.93 -19.41 -4.42
C HIS A 279 -3.07 -18.39 -4.51
N ALA A 280 -3.94 -18.29 -3.50
CA ALA A 280 -4.97 -17.26 -3.46
C ALA A 280 -4.34 -15.86 -3.39
N ASP A 281 -3.39 -15.65 -2.49
CA ASP A 281 -2.62 -14.42 -2.36
C ASP A 281 -1.89 -14.05 -3.66
N LEU A 282 -1.13 -14.99 -4.23
CA LEU A 282 -0.40 -14.78 -5.47
C LEU A 282 -1.33 -14.46 -6.65
N VAL A 283 -2.45 -15.15 -6.79
CA VAL A 283 -3.42 -14.91 -7.87
C VAL A 283 -4.02 -13.51 -7.73
N SER A 284 -4.43 -13.11 -6.53
CA SER A 284 -4.93 -11.75 -6.28
C SER A 284 -3.91 -10.69 -6.74
N ALA A 285 -2.68 -10.77 -6.22
CA ALA A 285 -1.61 -9.84 -6.54
C ALA A 285 -1.31 -9.75 -8.05
N ARG A 286 -1.25 -10.91 -8.73
CA ARG A 286 -0.94 -10.98 -10.15
C ARG A 286 -2.07 -10.44 -11.02
N LEU A 287 -3.32 -10.80 -10.75
CA LEU A 287 -4.47 -10.30 -11.51
C LEU A 287 -4.64 -8.79 -11.37
N ASN A 288 -4.43 -8.26 -10.16
CA ASN A 288 -4.44 -6.81 -9.94
C ASN A 288 -3.34 -6.10 -10.72
N GLN A 289 -2.11 -6.65 -10.75
CA GLN A 289 -1.03 -6.10 -11.58
C GLN A 289 -1.37 -6.15 -13.08
N PHE A 290 -1.94 -7.25 -13.57
CA PHE A 290 -2.40 -7.36 -14.96
C PHE A 290 -3.46 -6.31 -15.30
N SER A 291 -4.47 -6.15 -14.44
CA SER A 291 -5.54 -5.16 -14.62
C SER A 291 -4.99 -3.72 -14.70
N LEU A 292 -4.03 -3.38 -13.84
CA LEU A 292 -3.36 -2.08 -13.86
C LEU A 292 -2.55 -1.84 -15.15
N VAL A 293 -1.81 -2.85 -15.62
CA VAL A 293 -1.02 -2.78 -16.85
C VAL A 293 -1.94 -2.61 -18.08
N VAL A 294 -3.04 -3.35 -18.14
CA VAL A 294 -4.04 -3.24 -19.21
C VAL A 294 -4.68 -1.85 -19.24
N LYS A 295 -5.10 -1.31 -18.08
CA LYS A 295 -5.71 0.03 -17.99
C LYS A 295 -4.77 1.17 -18.39
N LYS A 296 -3.45 1.01 -18.22
CA LYS A 296 -2.45 1.99 -18.66
C LYS A 296 -2.12 1.88 -20.16
N GLY A 297 -2.46 0.76 -20.79
CA GLY A 297 -2.07 0.44 -22.16
C GLY A 297 -2.85 1.26 -23.19
N GLU A 298 -2.21 2.30 -23.73
CA GLU A 298 -2.67 3.06 -24.90
C GLU A 298 -1.60 2.99 -26.00
N LYS A 299 -1.46 1.84 -26.66
CA LYS A 299 -0.60 1.74 -27.85
C LYS A 299 -1.37 1.21 -29.04
N ASP A 300 -1.08 1.78 -30.20
CA ASP A 300 -1.70 1.40 -31.46
C ASP A 300 -1.34 -0.01 -31.91
N ASN A 301 -0.21 -0.56 -31.44
CA ASN A 301 0.24 -1.91 -31.78
C ASN A 301 -0.43 -3.05 -30.97
N GLY A 302 -1.33 -2.73 -30.03
CA GLY A 302 -2.07 -3.72 -29.24
C GLY A 302 -1.28 -4.44 -28.14
N TRP A 303 -0.07 -3.97 -27.79
CA TRP A 303 0.75 -4.54 -26.71
C TRP A 303 1.22 -3.46 -25.74
N THR A 304 1.39 -3.84 -24.47
CA THR A 304 2.05 -2.97 -23.48
C THR A 304 3.57 -3.05 -23.58
N ASP A 305 4.25 -2.08 -22.96
CA ASP A 305 5.67 -2.24 -22.63
C ASP A 305 5.88 -3.44 -21.70
N TRP A 306 7.12 -3.94 -21.65
CA TRP A 306 7.50 -5.04 -20.77
C TRP A 306 7.29 -4.66 -19.31
N ASP A 307 6.41 -5.36 -18.61
CA ASP A 307 6.22 -5.20 -17.18
C ASP A 307 7.22 -6.08 -16.42
N ARG A 308 8.03 -5.46 -15.57
CA ARG A 308 9.07 -6.16 -14.80
C ARG A 308 8.51 -7.08 -13.73
N LEU A 309 7.36 -6.75 -13.15
CA LEU A 309 6.76 -7.58 -12.11
C LEU A 309 6.16 -8.83 -12.75
N LEU A 310 5.39 -8.68 -13.83
CA LEU A 310 4.78 -9.79 -14.58
C LEU A 310 5.78 -10.57 -15.44
N GLU A 311 6.97 -10.01 -15.68
CA GLU A 311 8.00 -10.55 -16.57
C GLU A 311 7.44 -10.86 -17.96
N ARG A 312 6.63 -9.94 -18.50
CA ARG A 312 6.02 -10.06 -19.83
C ARG A 312 5.48 -8.73 -20.33
N SER A 313 5.31 -8.62 -21.64
CA SER A 313 4.37 -7.67 -22.24
C SER A 313 2.97 -8.27 -22.25
N VAL A 314 1.95 -7.43 -22.04
CA VAL A 314 0.54 -7.86 -22.04
C VAL A 314 -0.09 -7.50 -23.39
N TYR A 315 -0.78 -8.47 -23.98
CA TYR A 315 -1.58 -8.24 -25.17
C TYR A 315 -2.91 -7.59 -24.78
N LEU A 316 -3.23 -6.46 -25.39
CA LEU A 316 -4.41 -5.65 -25.06
C LEU A 316 -5.66 -6.08 -25.83
N GLY A 317 -5.52 -6.95 -26.84
CA GLY A 317 -6.64 -7.50 -27.60
C GLY A 317 -7.61 -6.41 -28.06
N LYS A 318 -7.18 -5.54 -28.99
CA LYS A 318 -8.16 -4.75 -29.75
C LYS A 318 -9.01 -5.76 -30.52
N ALA A 319 -10.26 -5.96 -30.09
CA ALA A 319 -11.26 -6.54 -30.96
C ALA A 319 -11.45 -5.57 -32.13
N GLU A 320 -11.23 -6.05 -33.36
CA GLU A 320 -11.79 -5.38 -34.54
C GLU A 320 -13.32 -5.44 -34.51
#